data_AF-A0A9W7QHH1-F1
#
_entry.id   AF-A0A9W7QHH1-F1
#
_cell.length_a   1.000
_cell.length_b   1.000
_cell.length_c   1.000
_cell.angle_alpha   90.00
_cell.angle_beta   90.00
_cell.angle_gamma   90.00
#
_symmetry.space_group_name_H-M   'P 1'
#
loop_
_entity.id
_entity.type
_entity.pdbx_description
1 polymer ?
#
loop_
_entity_poly.entity_id
_entity_poly.type
_entity_poly.pdbx_seq_one_letter_code
_entity_poly.pdbx_strand_id
1 'polypeptide(L)'
;MVEKRIPIQVAEAVERVMKYAKHGEVEEISITESYGRILGEDVVSDHDVPHFDRSPYDGFAIRAEDTKEATQENPVEFEVIGEIGAGSVFLEEVGAFEAVRIMTGAAIPEDCNAVVMLELTEGFEKNGKTYMKLKRSFNNGDNVSIKGEDIKQNQVLVKKGVAINSGVAALLATFGYSTVKVIKQPIVGIVTTGSELLEVHEPLEPGKIRNSNSYMIAAQIMKAGGKVRYYGKLADELDACFTAVQSAMDEVDILITTGGVSVGDYDYLPAIYERLQANVLFNKIAMRPGSVTTVAEVDGKLLFGLSGNPSACYVGFELFVHPIIKTYLYAKEPHVYRAVAILQKDFPKPNPFTRFVRANVTIVNGALQAMPVGLDKSSAVSSLADANAFIVLPGGTRGFETGMKVSVLLLEHSEGCDWPWAKPLQSYK
;
A
#
# COMPACT_ATOMS: atom_id res chain seq x y z
N MET A 1 -29.42 -18.41 32.23
CA MET A 1 -28.18 -18.22 33.02
C MET A 1 -27.20 -17.47 32.12
N VAL A 2 -26.57 -16.39 32.58
CA VAL A 2 -25.57 -15.66 31.78
C VAL A 2 -24.34 -16.54 31.63
N GLU A 3 -24.09 -17.03 30.42
CA GLU A 3 -22.96 -17.89 30.12
C GLU A 3 -21.64 -17.14 30.41
N LYS A 4 -20.77 -17.74 31.22
CA LYS A 4 -19.53 -17.10 31.69
C LYS A 4 -18.49 -17.10 30.58
N ARG A 5 -18.50 -16.07 29.72
CA ARG A 5 -17.51 -15.88 28.66
C ARG A 5 -16.10 -15.64 29.24
N ILE A 6 -15.14 -16.49 28.89
CA ILE A 6 -13.71 -16.38 29.25
C ILE A 6 -12.99 -15.56 28.18
N PRO A 7 -12.34 -14.43 28.53
CA PRO A 7 -11.64 -13.60 27.55
C PRO A 7 -10.34 -14.27 27.07
N ILE A 8 -10.12 -14.30 25.76
CA ILE A 8 -8.83 -14.72 25.16
C ILE A 8 -7.90 -13.52 24.94
N GLN A 9 -6.59 -13.77 24.79
CA GLN A 9 -5.62 -12.71 24.54
C GLN A 9 -5.76 -12.15 23.11
N VAL A 10 -5.36 -10.89 22.90
CA VAL A 10 -5.46 -10.24 21.56
C VAL A 10 -4.67 -11.01 20.50
N ALA A 11 -3.43 -11.41 20.81
CA ALA A 11 -2.59 -12.16 19.90
C ALA A 11 -3.23 -13.48 19.46
N GLU A 12 -3.83 -14.21 20.42
CA GLU A 12 -4.55 -15.45 20.17
C GLU A 12 -5.82 -15.22 19.33
N ALA A 13 -6.55 -14.13 19.60
CA ALA A 13 -7.71 -13.75 18.80
C ALA A 13 -7.31 -13.49 17.34
N VAL A 14 -6.27 -12.69 17.12
CA VAL A 14 -5.74 -12.40 15.77
C VAL A 14 -5.31 -13.70 15.08
N GLU A 15 -4.57 -14.58 15.76
CA GLU A 15 -4.12 -15.86 15.21
C GLU A 15 -5.31 -16.73 14.75
N ARG A 16 -6.38 -16.80 15.55
CA ARG A 16 -7.61 -17.54 15.18
C ARG A 16 -8.27 -16.98 13.94
N VAL A 17 -8.36 -15.64 13.79
CA VAL A 17 -8.91 -15.02 12.57
C VAL A 17 -8.01 -15.30 11.37
N MET A 18 -6.69 -15.18 11.52
CA MET A 18 -5.72 -15.34 10.43
C MET A 18 -5.67 -16.76 9.84
N LYS A 19 -6.12 -17.79 10.58
CA LYS A 19 -6.29 -19.15 10.03
C LYS A 19 -7.26 -19.23 8.86
N TYR A 20 -8.14 -18.24 8.72
CA TYR A 20 -9.13 -18.13 7.65
C TYR A 20 -8.77 -17.05 6.63
N ALA A 21 -7.57 -16.45 6.73
CA ALA A 21 -7.08 -15.56 5.70
C ALA A 21 -6.93 -16.32 4.38
N LYS A 22 -7.44 -15.72 3.31
CA LYS A 22 -7.36 -16.26 1.95
C LYS A 22 -6.61 -15.28 1.08
N HIS A 23 -6.14 -15.76 -0.06
CA HIS A 23 -5.55 -14.93 -1.11
C HIS A 23 -6.58 -14.69 -2.22
N GLY A 24 -6.65 -13.46 -2.70
CA GLY A 24 -7.58 -13.09 -3.77
C GLY A 24 -7.23 -13.68 -5.12
N GLU A 25 -8.24 -13.71 -5.99
CA GLU A 25 -8.06 -14.04 -7.40
C GLU A 25 -7.42 -12.88 -8.16
N VAL A 26 -6.87 -13.19 -9.34
CA VAL A 26 -6.29 -12.20 -10.26
C VAL A 26 -7.38 -11.74 -11.23
N GLU A 27 -7.43 -10.44 -11.51
CA GLU A 27 -8.21 -9.84 -12.59
C GLU A 27 -7.31 -8.97 -13.47
N GLU A 28 -7.74 -8.71 -14.70
CA GLU A 28 -7.04 -7.84 -15.64
C GLU A 28 -7.78 -6.50 -15.76
N ILE A 29 -7.03 -5.40 -15.67
CA ILE A 29 -7.56 -4.03 -15.73
C ILE A 29 -6.71 -3.15 -16.63
N SER A 30 -7.23 -1.98 -17.02
CA SER A 30 -6.45 -0.97 -17.73
C SER A 30 -5.30 -0.45 -16.86
N ILE A 31 -4.14 -0.15 -17.46
CA ILE A 31 -3.02 0.52 -16.76
C ILE A 31 -3.46 1.83 -16.08
N THR A 32 -4.42 2.55 -16.66
CA THR A 32 -4.94 3.81 -16.10
C THR A 32 -5.69 3.64 -14.77
N GLU A 33 -6.20 2.44 -14.50
CA GLU A 33 -6.94 2.09 -13.28
C GLU A 33 -6.06 1.31 -12.28
N SER A 34 -4.80 1.08 -12.63
CA SER A 34 -3.90 0.17 -11.90
C SER A 34 -3.22 0.81 -10.70
N TYR A 35 -3.17 2.14 -10.61
CA TYR A 35 -2.53 2.83 -9.49
C TYR A 35 -3.14 2.41 -8.14
N GLY A 36 -2.28 2.05 -7.19
CA GLY A 36 -2.68 1.58 -5.86
C GLY A 36 -3.19 0.13 -5.82
N ARG A 37 -3.38 -0.54 -6.97
CA ARG A 37 -3.70 -1.97 -7.03
C ARG A 37 -2.45 -2.81 -6.75
N ILE A 38 -2.65 -4.07 -6.36
CA ILE A 38 -1.55 -5.00 -6.11
C ILE A 38 -1.32 -5.86 -7.35
N LEU A 39 -0.07 -5.99 -7.80
CA LEU A 39 0.30 -6.84 -8.94
C LEU A 39 -0.07 -8.31 -8.68
N GLY A 40 -0.77 -8.89 -9.66
CA GLY A 40 -1.19 -10.30 -9.67
C GLY A 40 -0.14 -11.25 -10.22
N GLU A 41 0.85 -10.73 -10.96
CA GLU A 41 1.98 -11.46 -11.53
C GLU A 41 3.25 -10.60 -11.51
N ASP A 42 4.41 -11.24 -11.79
CA ASP A 42 5.68 -10.54 -11.95
C ASP A 42 5.63 -9.68 -13.23
N VAL A 43 6.14 -8.45 -13.15
CA VAL A 43 6.38 -7.60 -14.33
C VAL A 43 7.74 -8.00 -14.91
N VAL A 44 7.74 -8.41 -16.17
CA VAL A 44 8.93 -8.89 -16.88
C VAL A 44 9.20 -7.98 -18.07
N SER A 45 10.47 -7.65 -18.31
CA SER A 45 10.88 -6.92 -19.51
C SER A 45 10.75 -7.78 -20.76
N ASP A 46 10.05 -7.29 -21.78
CA ASP A 46 9.95 -7.95 -23.10
C ASP A 46 11.12 -7.58 -24.03
N HIS A 47 11.87 -6.52 -23.70
CA HIS A 47 13.04 -6.05 -24.43
C HIS A 47 14.12 -5.43 -23.53
N ASP A 48 15.31 -5.19 -24.08
CA ASP A 48 16.40 -4.48 -23.40
C ASP A 48 16.12 -2.97 -23.30
N VAL A 49 16.60 -2.32 -22.24
CA VAL A 49 16.60 -0.85 -22.10
C VAL A 49 18.04 -0.35 -21.92
N PRO A 50 18.52 0.54 -22.81
CA PRO A 50 17.89 0.90 -24.08
C PRO A 50 17.82 -0.31 -25.04
N HIS A 51 16.90 -0.27 -26.02
CA HIS A 51 16.70 -1.36 -26.98
C HIS A 51 17.79 -1.45 -28.07
N PHE A 52 18.56 -0.39 -28.19
CA PHE A 52 19.65 -0.17 -29.13
C PHE A 52 20.70 0.73 -28.47
N ASP A 53 21.92 0.70 -28.98
CA ASP A 53 22.98 1.61 -28.54
C ASP A 53 22.57 3.04 -28.90
N ARG A 54 22.57 3.94 -27.92
CA ARG A 54 22.08 5.31 -28.10
C ARG A 54 23.06 6.34 -27.56
N SER A 55 22.92 7.57 -28.05
CA SER A 55 23.69 8.68 -27.52
C SER A 55 23.14 9.16 -26.17
N PRO A 56 23.95 9.33 -25.12
CA PRO A 56 23.58 10.04 -23.91
C PRO A 56 23.74 11.57 -24.03
N TYR A 57 24.26 12.08 -25.16
CA TYR A 57 24.55 13.50 -25.37
C TYR A 57 24.08 14.02 -26.74
N ASP A 58 23.97 15.34 -26.86
CA ASP A 58 23.94 16.00 -28.15
C ASP A 58 25.39 16.20 -28.64
N GLY A 59 25.67 15.84 -29.90
CA GLY A 59 27.04 15.79 -30.39
C GLY A 59 27.20 15.18 -31.78
N PHE A 60 28.27 14.40 -31.95
CA PHE A 60 28.62 13.72 -33.20
C PHE A 60 28.94 12.25 -32.95
N ALA A 61 28.23 11.35 -33.62
CA ALA A 61 28.60 9.94 -33.70
C ALA A 61 29.72 9.78 -34.73
N ILE A 62 30.78 9.09 -34.32
CA ILE A 62 31.99 8.91 -35.12
C ILE A 62 32.56 7.50 -34.98
N ARG A 63 33.52 7.21 -35.85
CA ARG A 63 34.48 6.10 -35.72
C ARG A 63 35.64 6.53 -34.81
N ALA A 64 35.76 5.90 -33.63
CA ALA A 64 36.79 6.24 -32.66
C ALA A 64 38.21 6.07 -33.22
N GLU A 65 38.43 5.11 -34.14
CA GLU A 65 39.74 4.89 -34.76
C GLU A 65 40.28 6.09 -35.55
N ASP A 66 39.41 6.95 -36.07
CA ASP A 66 39.79 8.15 -36.83
C ASP A 66 40.29 9.27 -35.93
N THR A 67 40.15 9.12 -34.61
CA THR A 67 40.57 10.12 -33.62
C THR A 67 41.94 9.87 -33.01
N LYS A 68 42.62 8.77 -33.37
CA LYS A 68 43.88 8.34 -32.72
C LYS A 68 44.98 9.39 -32.73
N GLU A 69 45.08 10.14 -33.82
CA GLU A 69 46.09 11.19 -34.02
C GLU A 69 45.62 12.59 -33.55
N ALA A 70 44.39 12.69 -33.02
CA ALA A 70 43.80 13.97 -32.63
C ALA A 70 44.41 14.49 -31.33
N THR A 71 45.08 15.64 -31.41
CA THR A 71 45.61 16.38 -30.25
C THR A 71 45.24 17.87 -30.34
N GLN A 72 45.62 18.67 -29.34
CA GLN A 72 45.40 20.12 -29.41
C GLN A 72 46.21 20.75 -30.54
N GLU A 73 47.42 20.26 -30.77
CA GLU A 73 48.34 20.73 -31.81
C GLU A 73 48.03 20.12 -33.19
N ASN A 74 47.38 18.95 -33.22
CA ASN A 74 46.96 18.26 -34.44
C ASN A 74 45.46 17.93 -34.41
N PRO A 75 44.58 18.93 -34.61
CA PRO A 75 43.15 18.69 -34.64
C PRO A 75 42.74 17.92 -35.92
N VAL A 76 41.88 16.93 -35.76
CA VAL A 76 41.30 16.15 -36.87
C VAL A 76 39.98 16.79 -37.29
N GLU A 77 39.70 16.80 -38.60
CA GLU A 77 38.47 17.32 -39.19
C GLU A 77 37.60 16.15 -39.67
N PHE A 78 36.30 16.21 -39.38
CA PHE A 78 35.31 15.24 -39.84
C PHE A 78 34.27 15.93 -40.72
N GLU A 79 33.92 15.35 -41.87
CA GLU A 79 32.78 15.80 -42.67
C GLU A 79 31.47 15.39 -41.98
N VAL A 80 30.56 16.34 -41.76
CA VAL A 80 29.26 16.05 -41.19
C VAL A 80 28.30 15.68 -42.32
N ILE A 81 28.09 14.38 -42.50
CA ILE A 81 27.34 13.82 -43.65
C ILE A 81 25.83 13.72 -43.40
N GLY A 82 25.39 13.95 -42.16
CA GLY A 82 23.98 13.89 -41.80
C GLY A 82 23.69 14.31 -40.37
N GLU A 83 22.40 14.28 -40.03
CA GLU A 83 21.88 14.56 -38.70
C GLU A 83 20.81 13.54 -38.32
N ILE A 84 20.83 13.07 -37.08
CA ILE A 84 19.81 12.18 -36.51
C ILE A 84 19.28 12.70 -35.18
N GLY A 85 17.96 12.92 -35.16
CA GLY A 85 17.19 13.18 -33.95
C GLY A 85 16.67 11.91 -33.29
N ALA A 86 16.19 12.04 -32.05
CA ALA A 86 15.52 10.95 -31.35
C ALA A 86 14.31 10.42 -32.15
N GLY A 87 14.17 9.10 -32.21
CA GLY A 87 13.11 8.42 -32.97
C GLY A 87 13.38 8.23 -34.46
N SER A 88 14.55 8.64 -34.96
CA SER A 88 15.01 8.41 -36.34
C SER A 88 16.29 7.56 -36.37
N VAL A 89 16.59 6.99 -37.54
CA VAL A 89 17.81 6.21 -37.79
C VAL A 89 18.58 6.80 -38.97
N PHE A 90 19.91 6.71 -38.93
CA PHE A 90 20.78 7.00 -40.07
C PHE A 90 21.06 5.68 -40.79
N LEU A 91 20.79 5.60 -42.09
CA LEU A 91 20.92 4.36 -42.87
C LEU A 91 22.06 4.40 -43.90
N GLU A 92 22.72 5.54 -44.06
CA GLU A 92 23.88 5.67 -44.92
C GLU A 92 25.13 5.19 -44.18
N GLU A 93 26.12 4.72 -44.94
CA GLU A 93 27.40 4.26 -44.39
C GLU A 93 28.20 5.46 -43.87
N VAL A 94 28.80 5.35 -42.68
CA VAL A 94 29.69 6.38 -42.13
C VAL A 94 31.14 5.99 -42.38
N GLY A 95 31.78 6.67 -43.33
CA GLY A 95 33.15 6.44 -43.76
C GLY A 95 34.22 7.00 -42.82
N ALA A 96 35.48 6.86 -43.24
CA ALA A 96 36.61 7.38 -42.47
C ALA A 96 36.60 8.92 -42.49
N PHE A 97 36.79 9.54 -41.31
CA PHE A 97 36.71 10.98 -41.12
C PHE A 97 35.34 11.59 -41.51
N GLU A 98 34.28 10.79 -41.40
CA GLU A 98 32.89 11.25 -41.49
C GLU A 98 32.22 11.16 -40.11
N ALA A 99 31.25 12.04 -39.89
CA ALA A 99 30.51 12.15 -38.64
C ALA A 99 29.03 12.37 -38.93
N VAL A 100 28.19 11.87 -38.04
CA VAL A 100 26.75 12.15 -38.06
C VAL A 100 26.41 12.96 -36.82
N ARG A 101 25.80 14.13 -37.01
CA ARG A 101 25.32 14.92 -35.89
C ARG A 101 24.20 14.14 -35.19
N ILE A 102 24.33 13.91 -33.90
CA ILE A 102 23.44 13.04 -33.14
C ILE A 102 22.87 13.76 -31.93
N MET A 103 21.58 13.57 -31.69
CA MET A 103 20.90 14.11 -30.50
C MET A 103 20.77 13.05 -29.41
N THR A 104 20.57 13.49 -28.18
CA THR A 104 20.39 12.65 -27.00
C THR A 104 19.23 11.67 -27.21
N GLY A 105 19.50 10.39 -26.98
CA GLY A 105 18.55 9.28 -27.14
C GLY A 105 18.44 8.71 -28.55
N ALA A 106 19.07 9.32 -29.56
CA ALA A 106 19.09 8.76 -30.91
C ALA A 106 19.99 7.52 -31.00
N ALA A 107 19.64 6.60 -31.91
CA ALA A 107 20.39 5.37 -32.15
C ALA A 107 21.77 5.69 -32.75
N ILE A 108 22.82 5.04 -32.26
CA ILE A 108 24.15 5.15 -32.87
C ILE A 108 24.11 4.50 -34.27
N PRO A 109 24.62 5.16 -35.33
CA PRO A 109 24.79 4.52 -36.64
C PRO A 109 25.66 3.27 -36.56
N GLU A 110 25.41 2.26 -37.40
CA GLU A 110 26.08 0.95 -37.31
C GLU A 110 27.61 1.03 -37.44
N ASP A 111 28.11 1.97 -38.24
CA ASP A 111 29.55 2.18 -38.45
C ASP A 111 30.21 3.04 -37.37
N CYS A 112 29.44 3.64 -36.45
CA CYS A 112 29.95 4.49 -35.39
C CYS A 112 30.07 3.75 -34.05
N ASN A 113 31.06 4.12 -33.25
CA ASN A 113 31.33 3.45 -31.97
C ASN A 113 31.72 4.39 -30.82
N ALA A 114 31.66 5.71 -31.04
CA ALA A 114 31.83 6.72 -30.01
C ALA A 114 30.97 7.96 -30.29
N VAL A 115 30.63 8.70 -29.24
CA VAL A 115 29.97 10.00 -29.34
C VAL A 115 30.85 11.11 -28.77
N VAL A 116 31.07 12.14 -29.58
CA VAL A 116 31.74 13.37 -29.13
C VAL A 116 30.69 14.41 -28.78
N MET A 117 30.69 14.89 -27.54
CA MET A 117 29.79 15.96 -27.12
C MET A 117 29.99 17.23 -27.97
N LEU A 118 28.89 17.93 -28.28
CA LEU A 118 28.92 19.13 -29.10
C LEU A 118 29.90 20.18 -28.57
N GLU A 119 29.98 20.35 -27.25
CA GLU A 119 30.85 21.29 -26.55
C GLU A 119 32.35 21.01 -26.73
N LEU A 120 32.71 19.81 -27.20
CA LEU A 120 34.09 19.41 -27.45
C LEU A 120 34.52 19.60 -28.90
N THR A 121 33.59 20.08 -29.75
CA THR A 121 33.81 20.25 -31.19
C THR A 121 33.70 21.71 -31.60
N GLU A 122 34.32 22.04 -32.72
CA GLU A 122 34.21 23.34 -33.37
C GLU A 122 33.72 23.13 -34.80
N GLY A 123 32.49 23.56 -35.11
CA GLY A 123 31.87 23.41 -36.42
C GLY A 123 32.30 24.51 -37.40
N PHE A 124 32.50 24.17 -38.67
CA PHE A 124 32.84 25.12 -39.72
C PHE A 124 32.39 24.63 -41.11
N GLU A 125 32.37 25.52 -42.10
CA GLU A 125 32.08 25.17 -43.49
C GLU A 125 33.35 25.19 -44.35
N LYS A 126 33.45 24.22 -45.27
CA LYS A 126 34.56 24.10 -46.23
C LYS A 126 34.02 23.53 -47.54
N ASN A 127 34.26 24.22 -48.65
CA ASN A 127 33.80 23.81 -49.99
C ASN A 127 32.29 23.54 -50.07
N GLY A 128 31.47 24.29 -49.34
CA GLY A 128 30.00 24.14 -49.32
C GLY A 128 29.49 22.92 -48.54
N LYS A 129 30.36 22.28 -47.75
CA LYS A 129 30.04 21.16 -46.85
C LYS A 129 30.32 21.55 -45.40
N THR A 130 29.59 20.92 -44.48
CA THR A 130 29.74 21.12 -43.03
C THR A 130 30.79 20.18 -42.47
N TYR A 131 31.65 20.67 -41.60
CA TYR A 131 32.69 19.91 -40.90
C TYR A 131 32.68 20.20 -39.41
N MET A 132 33.22 19.27 -38.62
CA MET A 132 33.55 19.49 -37.21
C MET A 132 35.02 19.22 -36.96
N LYS A 133 35.60 19.97 -36.02
CA LYS A 133 37.00 19.85 -35.61
C LYS A 133 37.09 19.24 -34.21
N LEU A 134 37.96 18.25 -34.06
CA LEU A 134 38.19 17.53 -32.81
C LEU A 134 39.66 17.61 -32.38
N LYS A 135 39.91 17.91 -31.11
CA LYS A 135 41.24 18.16 -30.53
C LYS A 135 41.70 17.07 -29.54
N ARG A 136 41.02 15.91 -29.49
CA ARG A 136 41.32 14.81 -28.58
C ARG A 136 40.89 13.46 -29.16
N SER A 137 41.56 12.39 -28.77
CA SER A 137 41.19 11.01 -29.10
C SER A 137 40.03 10.49 -28.26
N PHE A 138 39.27 9.56 -28.82
CA PHE A 138 38.20 8.78 -28.18
C PHE A 138 38.47 7.28 -28.35
N ASN A 139 37.97 6.47 -27.42
CA ASN A 139 38.01 5.02 -27.48
C ASN A 139 36.65 4.46 -27.94
N ASN A 140 36.67 3.21 -28.40
CA ASN A 140 35.46 2.44 -28.66
C ASN A 140 34.59 2.38 -27.39
N GLY A 141 33.32 2.73 -27.52
CA GLY A 141 32.31 2.76 -26.45
C GLY A 141 32.27 4.07 -25.67
N ASP A 142 33.16 5.03 -25.93
CA ASP A 142 33.13 6.31 -25.22
C ASP A 142 31.81 7.04 -25.53
N ASN A 143 31.12 7.42 -24.45
CA ASN A 143 29.84 8.11 -24.49
C ASN A 143 28.76 7.37 -25.30
N VAL A 144 28.73 6.04 -25.23
CA VAL A 144 27.64 5.23 -25.78
C VAL A 144 26.86 4.59 -24.64
N SER A 145 25.53 4.78 -24.65
CA SER A 145 24.60 4.07 -23.76
C SER A 145 24.26 2.75 -24.45
N ILE A 146 24.83 1.65 -23.95
CA ILE A 146 24.81 0.36 -24.65
C ILE A 146 23.44 -0.32 -24.44
N LYS A 147 22.98 -1.03 -25.46
CA LYS A 147 21.78 -1.86 -25.39
C LYS A 147 21.77 -2.74 -24.14
N GLY A 148 20.69 -2.62 -23.37
CA GLY A 148 20.46 -3.42 -22.16
C GLY A 148 21.39 -3.13 -20.99
N GLU A 149 22.04 -1.95 -20.97
CA GLU A 149 22.86 -1.53 -19.82
C GLU A 149 22.03 -1.25 -18.56
N ASP A 150 20.76 -0.83 -18.71
CA ASP A 150 19.84 -0.59 -17.59
C ASP A 150 19.03 -1.85 -17.28
N ILE A 151 18.27 -2.34 -18.27
CA ILE A 151 17.41 -3.52 -18.11
C ILE A 151 17.69 -4.50 -19.24
N LYS A 152 17.83 -5.78 -18.89
CA LYS A 152 17.91 -6.85 -19.89
C LYS A 152 16.55 -7.46 -20.17
N GLN A 153 16.36 -7.97 -21.36
CA GLN A 153 15.19 -8.77 -21.73
C GLN A 153 15.01 -9.97 -20.79
N ASN A 154 13.76 -10.32 -20.48
CA ASN A 154 13.34 -11.42 -19.59
C ASN A 154 13.75 -11.25 -18.12
N GLN A 155 14.12 -10.04 -17.71
CA GLN A 155 14.40 -9.72 -16.30
C GLN A 155 13.08 -9.46 -15.57
N VAL A 156 12.95 -10.02 -14.36
CA VAL A 156 11.85 -9.63 -13.47
C VAL A 156 12.15 -8.26 -12.87
N LEU A 157 11.32 -7.28 -13.20
CA LEU A 157 11.46 -5.89 -12.77
C LEU A 157 10.74 -5.64 -11.46
N VAL A 158 9.52 -6.15 -11.34
CA VAL A 158 8.67 -6.00 -10.16
C VAL A 158 8.02 -7.33 -9.85
N LYS A 159 8.06 -7.73 -8.59
CA LYS A 159 7.47 -9.01 -8.15
C LYS A 159 5.96 -8.89 -7.96
N LYS A 160 5.25 -10.01 -8.17
CA LYS A 160 3.87 -10.23 -7.73
C LYS A 160 3.71 -9.81 -6.26
N GLY A 161 2.57 -9.21 -5.92
CA GLY A 161 2.25 -8.77 -4.56
C GLY A 161 2.76 -7.37 -4.23
N VAL A 162 3.45 -6.68 -5.14
CA VAL A 162 3.86 -5.29 -4.99
C VAL A 162 2.72 -4.34 -5.38
N ALA A 163 2.54 -3.27 -4.61
CA ALA A 163 1.60 -2.21 -4.93
C ALA A 163 2.10 -1.36 -6.11
N ILE A 164 1.21 -1.06 -7.06
CA ILE A 164 1.53 -0.23 -8.22
C ILE A 164 1.57 1.24 -7.78
N ASN A 165 2.78 1.76 -7.60
CA ASN A 165 3.04 3.18 -7.40
C ASN A 165 3.38 3.88 -8.73
N SER A 166 3.75 5.16 -8.69
CA SER A 166 4.11 5.92 -9.88
C SER A 166 5.30 5.32 -10.65
N GLY A 167 6.30 4.79 -9.95
CA GLY A 167 7.46 4.14 -10.57
C GLY A 167 7.11 2.81 -11.24
N VAL A 168 6.31 1.97 -10.59
CA VAL A 168 5.82 0.71 -11.18
C VAL A 168 4.94 1.00 -12.39
N ALA A 169 4.08 2.02 -12.33
CA ALA A 169 3.27 2.44 -13.47
C ALA A 169 4.12 2.90 -14.67
N ALA A 170 5.22 3.62 -14.43
CA ALA A 170 6.15 4.00 -15.48
C ALA A 170 6.81 2.76 -16.14
N LEU A 171 7.27 1.79 -15.34
CA LEU A 171 7.82 0.54 -15.86
C LEU A 171 6.80 -0.23 -16.70
N LEU A 172 5.56 -0.40 -16.20
CA LEU A 172 4.49 -1.03 -16.96
C LEU A 172 4.28 -0.35 -18.32
N ALA A 173 4.26 0.98 -18.36
CA ALA A 173 4.13 1.73 -19.61
C ALA A 173 5.34 1.55 -20.54
N THR A 174 6.57 1.59 -20.01
CA THR A 174 7.81 1.39 -20.77
C THR A 174 7.83 0.05 -21.49
N PHE A 175 7.32 -1.01 -20.85
CA PHE A 175 7.27 -2.36 -21.42
C PHE A 175 5.90 -2.70 -22.04
N GLY A 176 5.11 -1.69 -22.40
CA GLY A 176 3.90 -1.88 -23.22
C GLY A 176 2.70 -2.55 -22.53
N TYR A 177 2.68 -2.62 -21.19
CA TYR A 177 1.55 -3.18 -20.43
C TYR A 177 0.36 -2.21 -20.45
N SER A 178 -0.43 -2.24 -21.52
CA SER A 178 -1.68 -1.47 -21.63
C SER A 178 -2.78 -1.99 -20.69
N THR A 179 -2.72 -3.29 -20.39
CA THR A 179 -3.51 -3.96 -19.36
C THR A 179 -2.58 -4.63 -18.35
N VAL A 180 -3.05 -4.74 -17.11
CA VAL A 180 -2.24 -5.20 -15.98
C VAL A 180 -3.03 -6.23 -15.20
N LYS A 181 -2.42 -7.39 -14.94
CA LYS A 181 -2.98 -8.38 -14.03
C LYS A 181 -2.74 -7.96 -12.59
N VAL A 182 -3.82 -7.74 -11.85
CA VAL A 182 -3.83 -7.29 -10.46
C VAL A 182 -4.63 -8.23 -9.59
N ILE A 183 -4.41 -8.20 -8.28
CA ILE A 183 -5.28 -8.90 -7.34
C ILE A 183 -6.62 -8.17 -7.28
N LYS A 184 -7.71 -8.93 -7.45
CA LYS A 184 -9.08 -8.43 -7.31
C LYS A 184 -9.29 -7.91 -5.90
N GLN A 185 -9.93 -6.76 -5.77
CA GLN A 185 -10.22 -6.21 -4.44
C GLN A 185 -11.34 -7.01 -3.77
N PRO A 186 -11.21 -7.37 -2.48
CA PRO A 186 -12.27 -8.06 -1.77
C PRO A 186 -13.48 -7.14 -1.58
N ILE A 187 -14.68 -7.69 -1.75
CA ILE A 187 -15.93 -7.02 -1.42
C ILE A 187 -16.21 -7.26 0.06
N VAL A 188 -16.30 -6.17 0.83
CA VAL A 188 -16.54 -6.19 2.26
C VAL A 188 -17.90 -5.57 2.54
N GLY A 189 -18.81 -6.39 3.05
CA GLY A 189 -20.16 -6.01 3.43
C GLY A 189 -20.20 -5.30 4.79
N ILE A 190 -21.04 -4.28 4.90
CA ILE A 190 -21.33 -3.61 6.17
C ILE A 190 -22.82 -3.64 6.44
N VAL A 191 -23.18 -4.13 7.61
CA VAL A 191 -24.54 -4.17 8.14
C VAL A 191 -24.54 -3.51 9.52
N THR A 192 -25.56 -2.71 9.82
CA THR A 192 -25.70 -2.12 11.16
C THR A 192 -26.92 -2.63 11.89
N THR A 193 -26.84 -2.68 13.21
CA THR A 193 -27.93 -3.10 14.10
C THR A 193 -28.08 -2.10 15.23
N GLY A 194 -29.31 -1.79 15.59
CA GLY A 194 -29.61 -0.90 16.69
C GLY A 194 -30.82 -0.03 16.38
N SER A 195 -31.90 -0.21 17.14
CA SER A 195 -33.14 0.56 16.98
C SER A 195 -32.93 2.06 17.29
N GLU A 196 -31.85 2.40 17.99
CA GLU A 196 -31.41 3.78 18.24
C GLU A 196 -30.80 4.47 17.01
N LEU A 197 -30.44 3.72 15.96
CA LEU A 197 -29.70 4.24 14.83
C LEU A 197 -30.59 4.92 13.78
N LEU A 198 -30.17 6.14 13.43
CA LEU A 198 -30.62 6.94 12.30
C LEU A 198 -29.55 6.97 11.19
N GLU A 199 -29.97 7.14 9.96
CA GLU A 199 -29.13 7.51 8.83
C GLU A 199 -28.58 8.93 8.99
N VAL A 200 -27.45 9.22 8.35
CA VAL A 200 -26.69 10.47 8.60
C VAL A 200 -27.48 11.73 8.20
N HIS A 201 -28.33 11.63 7.18
CA HIS A 201 -29.14 12.74 6.68
C HIS A 201 -30.42 12.98 7.49
N GLU A 202 -30.83 12.03 8.33
CA GLU A 202 -32.07 12.12 9.09
C GLU A 202 -31.94 13.16 10.24
N PRO A 203 -33.03 13.87 10.58
CA PRO A 203 -33.06 14.75 11.74
C PRO A 203 -32.91 13.95 13.05
N LEU A 204 -32.28 14.54 14.06
CA LEU A 204 -32.13 13.88 15.37
C LEU A 204 -33.49 13.76 16.07
N GLU A 205 -33.76 12.57 16.60
CA GLU A 205 -34.94 12.26 17.41
C GLU A 205 -34.53 11.95 18.85
N PRO A 206 -35.40 12.20 19.84
CA PRO A 206 -35.15 11.81 21.23
C PRO A 206 -34.80 10.32 21.36
N GLY A 207 -33.67 10.02 22.02
CA GLY A 207 -33.19 8.66 22.24
C GLY A 207 -32.48 7.99 21.06
N LYS A 208 -32.35 8.68 19.92
CA LYS A 208 -31.66 8.16 18.72
C LYS A 208 -30.35 8.89 18.43
N ILE A 209 -29.44 8.18 17.77
CA ILE A 209 -28.12 8.67 17.36
C ILE A 209 -27.86 8.35 15.88
N ARG A 210 -27.04 9.16 15.22
CA ARG A 210 -26.65 8.91 13.82
C ARG A 210 -25.59 7.82 13.70
N ASN A 211 -25.73 7.00 12.68
CA ASN A 211 -24.81 5.93 12.35
C ASN A 211 -23.46 6.48 11.85
N SER A 212 -22.47 6.55 12.75
CA SER A 212 -21.10 6.96 12.42
C SER A 212 -20.20 5.77 12.09
N ASN A 213 -20.50 4.58 12.60
CA ASN A 213 -19.64 3.41 12.46
C ASN A 213 -19.59 2.90 11.02
N SER A 214 -20.71 2.85 10.30
CA SER A 214 -20.71 2.35 8.91
C SER A 214 -19.77 3.17 8.02
N TYR A 215 -19.79 4.50 8.17
CA TYR A 215 -18.92 5.41 7.40
C TYR A 215 -17.46 5.29 7.81
N MET A 216 -17.19 5.14 9.11
CA MET A 216 -15.85 4.89 9.62
C MET A 216 -15.28 3.58 9.08
N ILE A 217 -16.02 2.47 9.19
CA ILE A 217 -15.62 1.16 8.68
C ILE A 217 -15.47 1.19 7.16
N ALA A 218 -16.37 1.85 6.42
CA ALA A 218 -16.25 2.01 4.97
C ALA A 218 -14.92 2.69 4.59
N ALA A 219 -14.55 3.77 5.28
CA ALA A 219 -13.27 4.44 5.07
C ALA A 219 -12.07 3.53 5.38
N GLN A 220 -12.13 2.77 6.47
CA GLN A 220 -11.07 1.82 6.84
C GLN A 220 -10.95 0.66 5.84
N ILE A 221 -12.05 0.15 5.28
CA ILE A 221 -12.05 -0.86 4.20
C ILE A 221 -11.36 -0.32 2.96
N MET A 222 -11.75 0.87 2.49
CA MET A 222 -11.17 1.48 1.29
C MET A 222 -9.66 1.71 1.48
N LYS A 223 -9.26 2.20 2.65
CA LYS A 223 -7.85 2.38 3.03
C LYS A 223 -7.07 1.06 3.05
N ALA A 224 -7.68 -0.02 3.54
CA ALA A 224 -7.06 -1.35 3.52
C ALA A 224 -7.00 -1.95 2.10
N GLY A 225 -7.71 -1.37 1.13
CA GLY A 225 -7.72 -1.77 -0.29
C GLY A 225 -8.95 -2.57 -0.71
N GLY A 226 -9.98 -2.70 0.14
CA GLY A 226 -11.23 -3.39 -0.17
C GLY A 226 -12.28 -2.51 -0.85
N LYS A 227 -13.31 -3.14 -1.43
CA LYS A 227 -14.52 -2.49 -1.95
C LYS A 227 -15.65 -2.61 -0.92
N VAL A 228 -16.38 -1.53 -0.69
CA VAL A 228 -17.45 -1.49 0.32
C VAL A 228 -18.79 -1.84 -0.32
N ARG A 229 -19.57 -2.68 0.36
CA ARG A 229 -21.00 -2.87 0.09
C ARG A 229 -21.81 -2.60 1.36
N TYR A 230 -22.57 -1.51 1.39
CA TYR A 230 -23.38 -1.14 2.55
C TYR A 230 -24.82 -1.64 2.38
N TYR A 231 -25.29 -2.45 3.33
CA TYR A 231 -26.62 -3.05 3.33
C TYR A 231 -27.64 -2.28 4.18
N GLY A 232 -27.21 -1.21 4.86
CA GLY A 232 -28.08 -0.46 5.75
C GLY A 232 -28.24 -1.12 7.13
N LYS A 233 -29.33 -0.71 7.79
CA LYS A 233 -29.74 -1.18 9.11
C LYS A 233 -30.59 -2.44 8.99
N LEU A 234 -30.32 -3.44 9.83
CA LEU A 234 -31.20 -4.62 9.96
C LEU A 234 -32.54 -4.26 10.62
N ALA A 235 -33.58 -5.00 10.26
CA ALA A 235 -34.88 -4.94 10.92
C ALA A 235 -34.79 -5.46 12.36
N ASP A 236 -35.66 -4.99 13.26
CA ASP A 236 -35.65 -5.40 14.67
C ASP A 236 -36.31 -6.79 14.93
N GLU A 237 -36.30 -7.69 13.95
CA GLU A 237 -36.84 -9.05 14.02
C GLU A 237 -35.82 -10.11 13.60
N LEU A 238 -35.72 -11.20 14.37
CA LEU A 238 -34.69 -12.23 14.21
C LEU A 238 -34.71 -12.90 12.83
N ASP A 239 -35.87 -13.29 12.32
CA ASP A 239 -36.01 -13.95 11.02
C ASP A 239 -35.58 -13.05 9.85
N ALA A 240 -35.96 -11.78 9.92
CA ALA A 240 -35.58 -10.78 8.94
C ALA A 240 -34.06 -10.49 8.99
N CYS A 241 -33.49 -10.37 10.20
CA CYS A 241 -32.04 -10.22 10.38
C CYS A 241 -31.28 -11.42 9.82
N PHE A 242 -31.71 -12.64 10.15
CA PHE A 242 -31.06 -13.86 9.66
C PHE A 242 -31.05 -13.91 8.13
N THR A 243 -32.19 -13.65 7.49
CA THR A 243 -32.32 -13.65 6.03
C THR A 243 -31.42 -12.60 5.39
N ALA A 244 -31.37 -11.39 5.95
CA ALA A 244 -30.52 -10.32 5.46
C ALA A 244 -29.03 -10.62 5.63
N VAL A 245 -28.61 -11.19 6.77
CA VAL A 245 -27.20 -11.59 6.99
C VAL A 245 -26.79 -12.70 6.04
N GLN A 246 -27.64 -13.72 5.86
CA GLN A 246 -27.39 -14.82 4.92
C GLN A 246 -27.23 -14.30 3.49
N SER A 247 -28.18 -13.49 3.01
CA SER A 247 -28.11 -12.89 1.67
C SER A 247 -26.89 -11.99 1.50
N ALA A 248 -26.51 -11.22 2.54
CA ALA A 248 -25.33 -10.37 2.48
C ALA A 248 -24.04 -11.21 2.38
N MET A 249 -23.95 -12.32 3.11
CA MET A 249 -22.80 -13.22 3.04
C MET A 249 -22.61 -13.86 1.66
N ASP A 250 -23.68 -14.09 0.89
CA ASP A 250 -23.58 -14.67 -0.46
C ASP A 250 -22.94 -13.68 -1.46
N GLU A 251 -23.09 -12.38 -1.23
CA GLU A 251 -22.66 -11.32 -2.15
C GLU A 251 -21.27 -10.73 -1.83
N VAL A 252 -20.65 -11.11 -0.71
CA VAL A 252 -19.40 -10.52 -0.22
C VAL A 252 -18.35 -11.57 0.16
N ASP A 253 -17.10 -11.15 0.24
CA ASP A 253 -15.98 -11.98 0.69
C ASP A 253 -15.85 -11.96 2.23
N ILE A 254 -16.20 -10.81 2.83
CA ILE A 254 -16.14 -10.56 4.27
C ILE A 254 -17.39 -9.78 4.67
N LEU A 255 -18.03 -10.13 5.79
CA LEU A 255 -19.17 -9.38 6.31
C LEU A 255 -18.85 -8.79 7.69
N ILE A 256 -19.16 -7.51 7.88
CA ILE A 256 -19.00 -6.79 9.13
C ILE A 256 -20.37 -6.34 9.62
N THR A 257 -20.67 -6.63 10.89
CA THR A 257 -21.79 -6.04 11.60
C THR A 257 -21.29 -5.07 12.65
N THR A 258 -21.97 -3.93 12.82
CA THR A 258 -21.66 -2.99 13.91
C THR A 258 -22.86 -2.84 14.83
N GLY A 259 -22.66 -3.08 16.14
CA GLY A 259 -23.75 -3.18 17.12
C GLY A 259 -24.21 -4.63 17.31
N GLY A 260 -25.19 -4.87 18.19
CA GLY A 260 -25.86 -6.18 18.29
C GLY A 260 -25.02 -7.34 18.85
N VAL A 261 -23.81 -7.06 19.37
CA VAL A 261 -22.82 -8.05 19.85
C VAL A 261 -22.57 -8.02 21.37
N SER A 262 -23.40 -7.29 22.11
CA SER A 262 -23.22 -7.13 23.56
C SER A 262 -23.81 -8.33 24.32
N VAL A 263 -24.22 -8.09 25.57
CA VAL A 263 -24.93 -9.03 26.44
C VAL A 263 -26.37 -8.57 26.70
N GLY A 264 -26.95 -7.77 25.81
CA GLY A 264 -28.30 -7.23 25.94
C GLY A 264 -29.36 -8.19 25.41
N ASP A 265 -30.59 -8.06 25.93
CA ASP A 265 -31.73 -8.91 25.57
C ASP A 265 -32.17 -8.78 24.09
N TYR A 266 -31.62 -7.80 23.35
CA TYR A 266 -31.92 -7.49 21.95
C TYR A 266 -30.73 -7.76 21.00
N ASP A 267 -29.70 -8.46 21.46
CA ASP A 267 -28.56 -8.86 20.63
C ASP A 267 -28.91 -10.15 19.86
N TYR A 268 -29.38 -10.02 18.62
CA TYR A 268 -29.75 -11.18 17.79
C TYR A 268 -28.57 -11.92 17.15
N LEU A 269 -27.37 -11.32 17.11
CA LEU A 269 -26.22 -11.92 16.41
C LEU A 269 -25.80 -13.30 16.96
N PRO A 270 -25.78 -13.57 18.28
CA PRO A 270 -25.52 -14.92 18.79
C PRO A 270 -26.50 -15.97 18.25
N ALA A 271 -27.80 -15.66 18.20
CA ALA A 271 -28.81 -16.56 17.65
C ALA A 271 -28.68 -16.73 16.13
N ILE A 272 -28.27 -15.67 15.42
CA ILE A 272 -27.97 -15.73 13.99
C ILE A 272 -26.75 -16.62 13.74
N TYR A 273 -25.68 -16.51 14.53
CA TYR A 273 -24.51 -17.38 14.42
C TYR A 273 -24.88 -18.84 14.65
N GLU A 274 -25.70 -19.13 15.65
CA GLU A 274 -26.19 -20.49 15.91
C GLU A 274 -27.00 -21.04 14.73
N ARG A 275 -27.92 -20.24 14.18
CA ARG A 275 -28.76 -20.65 13.05
C ARG A 275 -27.97 -20.80 11.74
N LEU A 276 -26.94 -19.98 11.53
CA LEU A 276 -25.98 -20.13 10.44
C LEU A 276 -25.04 -21.32 10.65
N GLN A 277 -25.08 -22.00 11.81
CA GLN A 277 -24.12 -23.02 12.22
C GLN A 277 -22.67 -22.51 12.15
N ALA A 278 -22.49 -21.22 12.46
CA ALA A 278 -21.22 -20.54 12.36
C ALA A 278 -20.24 -21.06 13.41
N ASN A 279 -18.99 -21.26 13.01
CA ASN A 279 -17.90 -21.55 13.91
C ASN A 279 -17.45 -20.27 14.62
N VAL A 280 -17.91 -20.04 15.84
CA VAL A 280 -17.55 -18.87 16.65
C VAL A 280 -16.10 -19.00 17.14
N LEU A 281 -15.19 -18.22 16.55
CA LEU A 281 -13.76 -18.25 16.87
C LEU A 281 -13.47 -17.70 18.26
N PHE A 282 -14.19 -16.62 18.63
CA PHE A 282 -14.24 -16.03 19.96
C PHE A 282 -15.37 -15.02 20.05
N ASN A 283 -15.81 -14.72 21.27
CA ASN A 283 -16.84 -13.71 21.57
C ASN A 283 -16.47 -12.78 22.74
N LYS A 284 -15.21 -12.87 23.21
CA LYS A 284 -14.68 -12.04 24.28
C LYS A 284 -13.15 -11.98 24.26
N ILE A 285 -12.62 -10.77 24.35
CA ILE A 285 -11.18 -10.50 24.24
C ILE A 285 -10.69 -9.72 25.46
N ALA A 286 -9.51 -10.05 25.94
CA ALA A 286 -8.77 -9.40 27.02
C ALA A 286 -8.18 -8.04 26.58
N MET A 287 -9.02 -7.14 26.07
CA MET A 287 -8.62 -5.80 25.60
C MET A 287 -9.57 -4.67 25.99
N ARG A 288 -9.08 -3.44 25.90
CA ARG A 288 -9.89 -2.21 25.98
C ARG A 288 -9.47 -1.18 24.93
N PRO A 289 -10.42 -0.51 24.25
CA PRO A 289 -11.84 -0.87 24.15
C PRO A 289 -12.07 -2.17 23.34
N GLY A 290 -13.32 -2.62 23.21
CA GLY A 290 -13.70 -3.69 22.26
C GLY A 290 -13.69 -5.13 22.79
N SER A 291 -13.77 -5.34 24.11
CA SER A 291 -13.78 -6.68 24.72
C SER A 291 -14.91 -7.61 24.28
N VAL A 292 -16.00 -7.09 23.71
CA VAL A 292 -17.18 -7.87 23.26
C VAL A 292 -17.17 -8.21 21.76
N THR A 293 -16.07 -7.89 21.07
CA THR A 293 -15.93 -8.25 19.64
C THR A 293 -16.09 -9.75 19.46
N THR A 294 -16.93 -10.14 18.51
CA THR A 294 -17.18 -11.54 18.16
C THR A 294 -16.76 -11.77 16.72
N VAL A 295 -16.04 -12.85 16.46
CA VAL A 295 -15.72 -13.26 15.09
C VAL A 295 -16.14 -14.70 14.93
N ALA A 296 -16.87 -14.95 13.84
CA ALA A 296 -17.32 -16.27 13.46
C ALA A 296 -16.93 -16.55 12.01
N GLU A 297 -16.95 -17.83 11.66
CA GLU A 297 -16.71 -18.29 10.30
C GLU A 297 -17.89 -19.16 9.83
N VAL A 298 -18.28 -18.98 8.55
CA VAL A 298 -19.27 -19.79 7.86
C VAL A 298 -18.75 -20.09 6.46
N ASP A 299 -18.63 -21.37 6.08
CA ASP A 299 -18.16 -21.82 4.77
C ASP A 299 -16.84 -21.16 4.31
N GLY A 300 -15.93 -20.93 5.27
CA GLY A 300 -14.65 -20.27 5.11
C GLY A 300 -14.72 -18.76 4.88
N LYS A 301 -15.89 -18.12 5.06
CA LYS A 301 -16.05 -16.65 5.07
C LYS A 301 -16.12 -16.14 6.50
N LEU A 302 -15.50 -14.99 6.76
CA LEU A 302 -15.46 -14.39 8.08
C LEU A 302 -16.60 -13.39 8.28
N LEU A 303 -17.27 -13.52 9.43
CA LEU A 303 -18.29 -12.61 9.92
C LEU A 303 -17.80 -11.92 11.18
N PHE A 304 -17.60 -10.60 11.07
CA PHE A 304 -17.05 -9.76 12.13
C PHE A 304 -18.17 -9.00 12.84
N GLY A 305 -18.48 -9.43 14.05
CA GLY A 305 -19.33 -8.72 14.99
C GLY A 305 -18.54 -7.67 15.77
N LEU A 306 -18.44 -6.45 15.23
CA LEU A 306 -17.74 -5.34 15.88
C LEU A 306 -18.66 -4.58 16.83
N SER A 307 -18.05 -3.98 17.87
CA SER A 307 -18.77 -3.23 18.89
C SER A 307 -19.53 -2.02 18.32
N GLY A 308 -20.75 -1.76 18.79
CA GLY A 308 -21.50 -0.53 18.47
C GLY A 308 -20.83 0.76 18.98
N ASN A 309 -19.97 0.67 20.01
CA ASN A 309 -19.18 1.82 20.46
C ASN A 309 -18.09 2.20 19.44
N PRO A 310 -18.02 3.45 18.95
CA PRO A 310 -17.15 3.82 17.84
C PRO A 310 -15.65 3.58 18.05
N SER A 311 -15.08 3.96 19.19
CA SER A 311 -13.63 3.71 19.42
C SER A 311 -13.30 2.22 19.54
N ALA A 312 -14.26 1.41 20.01
CA ALA A 312 -14.10 -0.04 20.07
C ALA A 312 -14.20 -0.68 18.68
N CYS A 313 -15.11 -0.17 17.84
CA CYS A 313 -15.29 -0.58 16.46
C CYS A 313 -14.03 -0.30 15.62
N TYR A 314 -13.48 0.91 15.73
CA TYR A 314 -12.24 1.31 15.05
C TYR A 314 -11.11 0.35 15.41
N VAL A 315 -10.84 0.13 16.70
CA VAL A 315 -9.78 -0.79 17.16
C VAL A 315 -10.05 -2.20 16.64
N GLY A 316 -11.29 -2.70 16.74
CA GLY A 316 -11.63 -4.04 16.25
C GLY A 316 -11.34 -4.22 14.75
N PHE A 317 -11.64 -3.22 13.93
CA PHE A 317 -11.32 -3.27 12.51
C PHE A 317 -9.81 -3.41 12.26
N GLU A 318 -8.99 -2.53 12.84
CA GLU A 318 -7.55 -2.51 12.59
C GLU A 318 -6.83 -3.76 13.07
N LEU A 319 -7.35 -4.41 14.13
CA LEU A 319 -6.74 -5.61 14.67
C LEU A 319 -7.17 -6.89 13.94
N PHE A 320 -8.43 -6.98 13.48
CA PHE A 320 -9.01 -8.25 13.03
C PHE A 320 -9.42 -8.25 11.56
N VAL A 321 -9.91 -7.14 11.02
CA VAL A 321 -10.40 -7.06 9.65
C VAL A 321 -9.29 -6.61 8.69
N HIS A 322 -8.57 -5.54 9.06
CA HIS A 322 -7.45 -5.00 8.29
C HIS A 322 -6.47 -6.10 7.81
N PRO A 323 -5.91 -6.96 8.67
CA PRO A 323 -4.95 -7.96 8.22
C PRO A 323 -5.55 -9.02 7.29
N ILE A 324 -6.85 -9.30 7.38
CA ILE A 324 -7.53 -10.19 6.43
C ILE A 324 -7.62 -9.56 5.05
N ILE A 325 -8.00 -8.28 4.96
CA ILE A 325 -8.03 -7.56 3.67
C ILE A 325 -6.62 -7.48 3.08
N LYS A 326 -5.60 -7.16 3.89
CA LYS A 326 -4.21 -7.06 3.43
C LYS A 326 -3.67 -8.40 2.95
N THR A 327 -3.98 -9.49 3.64
CA THR A 327 -3.58 -10.85 3.21
C THR A 327 -4.31 -11.28 1.95
N TYR A 328 -5.60 -10.95 1.82
CA TYR A 328 -6.36 -11.12 0.57
C TYR A 328 -5.65 -10.47 -0.61
N LEU A 329 -5.06 -9.30 -0.36
CA LEU A 329 -4.27 -8.54 -1.32
C LEU A 329 -2.79 -8.93 -1.36
N TYR A 330 -2.40 -10.13 -0.88
CA TYR A 330 -1.01 -10.65 -0.91
C TYR A 330 0.03 -9.78 -0.19
N ALA A 331 -0.37 -8.92 0.74
CA ALA A 331 0.59 -8.16 1.53
C ALA A 331 1.44 -9.11 2.40
N LYS A 332 2.77 -9.05 2.24
CA LYS A 332 3.71 -9.82 3.06
C LYS A 332 3.65 -9.45 4.55
N GLU A 333 3.29 -8.20 4.81
CA GLU A 333 3.23 -7.62 6.14
C GLU A 333 1.80 -7.08 6.38
N PRO A 334 0.84 -7.97 6.69
CA PRO A 334 -0.57 -7.62 6.61
C PRO A 334 -1.08 -6.82 7.82
N HIS A 335 -0.34 -6.78 8.93
CA HIS A 335 -0.79 -6.07 10.13
C HIS A 335 -0.34 -4.62 10.15
N VAL A 336 -1.04 -3.78 10.91
CA VAL A 336 -0.65 -2.38 11.17
C VAL A 336 0.78 -2.31 11.73
N TYR A 337 1.60 -1.42 11.19
CA TYR A 337 3.01 -1.29 11.58
C TYR A 337 3.15 -0.97 13.06
N ARG A 338 3.99 -1.73 13.75
CA ARG A 338 4.31 -1.50 15.16
C ARG A 338 5.64 -0.78 15.29
N ALA A 339 5.61 0.38 15.94
CA ALA A 339 6.79 1.16 16.27
C ALA A 339 6.94 1.38 17.78
N VAL A 340 8.05 1.99 18.18
CA VAL A 340 8.30 2.46 19.54
C VAL A 340 8.22 3.99 19.55
N ALA A 341 7.48 4.55 20.48
CA ALA A 341 7.35 5.99 20.67
C ALA A 341 7.57 6.38 22.14
N ILE A 342 7.86 7.65 22.38
CA ILE A 342 8.00 8.24 23.71
C ILE A 342 6.63 8.79 24.13
N LEU A 343 6.06 8.27 25.21
CA LEU A 343 4.79 8.73 25.76
C LEU A 343 4.90 10.18 26.25
N GLN A 344 4.01 11.06 25.78
CA GLN A 344 4.04 12.50 26.11
C GLN A 344 3.08 12.91 27.23
N LYS A 345 2.33 11.95 27.80
CA LYS A 345 1.36 12.22 28.87
C LYS A 345 1.17 11.00 29.75
N ASP A 346 1.11 11.23 31.05
CA ASP A 346 0.84 10.20 32.04
C ASP A 346 -0.50 9.49 31.76
N PHE A 347 -0.50 8.19 31.99
CA PHE A 347 -1.68 7.33 31.88
C PHE A 347 -1.85 6.49 33.16
N PRO A 348 -2.36 7.07 34.26
CA PRO A 348 -2.39 6.43 35.58
C PRO A 348 -3.61 5.48 35.77
N LYS A 349 -4.03 4.78 34.71
CA LYS A 349 -5.20 3.89 34.75
C LYS A 349 -4.78 2.42 34.74
N PRO A 350 -4.65 1.76 35.91
CA PRO A 350 -4.35 0.33 35.96
C PRO A 350 -5.48 -0.49 35.32
N ASN A 351 -5.11 -1.56 34.62
CA ASN A 351 -6.05 -2.45 33.95
C ASN A 351 -5.41 -3.85 33.79
N PRO A 352 -6.12 -4.95 34.07
CA PRO A 352 -5.61 -6.30 33.79
C PRO A 352 -5.53 -6.64 32.30
N PHE A 353 -6.17 -5.84 31.43
CA PHE A 353 -6.25 -6.08 29.99
C PHE A 353 -5.38 -5.09 29.20
N THR A 354 -4.91 -5.52 28.03
CA THR A 354 -4.20 -4.66 27.09
C THR A 354 -5.11 -3.51 26.65
N ARG A 355 -4.59 -2.28 26.65
CA ARG A 355 -5.34 -1.09 26.26
C ARG A 355 -4.77 -0.50 24.97
N PHE A 356 -5.65 -0.22 24.03
CA PHE A 356 -5.39 0.50 22.80
C PHE A 356 -5.87 1.94 22.97
N VAL A 357 -4.96 2.81 23.35
CA VAL A 357 -5.25 4.23 23.59
C VAL A 357 -5.07 4.97 22.28
N ARG A 358 -6.11 5.68 21.81
CA ARG A 358 -6.00 6.52 20.63
C ARG A 358 -4.98 7.62 20.87
N ALA A 359 -4.12 7.84 19.90
CA ALA A 359 -3.04 8.80 20.01
C ALA A 359 -2.75 9.50 18.69
N ASN A 360 -2.16 10.67 18.84
CA ASN A 360 -1.46 11.37 17.78
C ASN A 360 0.04 11.12 17.98
N VAL A 361 0.70 10.58 16.97
CA VAL A 361 2.12 10.33 16.92
C VAL A 361 2.76 11.28 15.92
N THR A 362 3.77 12.01 16.37
CA THR A 362 4.58 12.92 15.56
C THR A 362 6.05 12.57 15.68
N ILE A 363 6.86 13.04 14.73
CA ILE A 363 8.32 12.93 14.79
C ILE A 363 8.87 14.25 15.33
N VAL A 364 9.60 14.18 16.44
CA VAL A 364 10.26 15.33 17.07
C VAL A 364 11.71 14.94 17.35
N ASN A 365 12.66 15.71 16.82
CA ASN A 365 14.10 15.43 16.94
C ASN A 365 14.49 14.00 16.54
N GLY A 366 13.87 13.45 15.50
CA GLY A 366 14.14 12.09 14.99
C GLY A 366 13.52 10.96 15.81
N ALA A 367 12.72 11.24 16.85
CA ALA A 367 12.03 10.24 17.66
C ALA A 367 10.51 10.35 17.52
N LEU A 368 9.82 9.22 17.48
CA LEU A 368 8.35 9.19 17.56
C LEU A 368 7.90 9.59 18.96
N GLN A 369 6.96 10.52 19.04
CA GLN A 369 6.34 10.97 20.28
C GLN A 369 4.84 10.69 20.23
N ALA A 370 4.32 9.99 21.24
CA ALA A 370 2.92 9.59 21.28
C ALA A 370 2.14 10.41 22.32
N MET A 371 1.16 11.18 21.85
CA MET A 371 0.23 11.94 22.68
C MET A 371 -1.15 11.28 22.66
N PRO A 372 -1.66 10.76 23.79
CA PRO A 372 -3.04 10.30 23.89
C PRO A 372 -4.03 11.41 23.50
N VAL A 373 -4.96 11.13 22.58
CA VAL A 373 -5.93 12.13 22.10
C VAL A 373 -7.21 12.13 22.93
N GLY A 374 -7.66 13.33 23.28
CA GLY A 374 -9.00 13.60 23.83
C GLY A 374 -9.43 12.72 25.02
N LEU A 375 -10.70 12.31 24.99
CA LEU A 375 -11.36 11.54 26.02
C LEU A 375 -11.22 10.03 25.77
N ASP A 376 -10.47 9.31 26.62
CA ASP A 376 -10.36 7.84 26.56
C ASP A 376 -11.62 7.13 27.11
N LYS A 377 -12.71 7.21 26.34
CA LYS A 377 -13.94 6.40 26.49
C LYS A 377 -14.21 5.64 25.20
N SER A 378 -14.86 4.47 25.29
CA SER A 378 -15.16 3.63 24.12
C SER A 378 -16.16 4.26 23.14
N SER A 379 -17.06 5.11 23.65
CA SER A 379 -18.09 5.80 22.86
C SER A 379 -17.63 7.12 22.25
N ALA A 380 -16.40 7.57 22.52
CA ALA A 380 -15.94 8.89 22.12
C ALA A 380 -15.55 8.94 20.63
N VAL A 381 -16.43 9.49 19.80
CA VAL A 381 -16.18 9.70 18.36
C VAL A 381 -15.20 10.85 18.12
N SER A 382 -15.33 11.95 18.86
CA SER A 382 -14.55 13.17 18.61
C SER A 382 -13.04 12.94 18.66
N SER A 383 -12.58 12.05 19.55
CA SER A 383 -11.15 11.70 19.66
C SER A 383 -10.58 10.94 18.47
N LEU A 384 -11.42 10.41 17.58
CA LEU A 384 -10.96 9.59 16.44
C LEU A 384 -10.40 10.45 15.30
N ALA A 385 -10.87 11.69 15.15
CA ALA A 385 -10.43 12.57 14.06
C ALA A 385 -8.93 12.94 14.16
N ASP A 386 -8.40 13.05 15.37
CA ASP A 386 -7.00 13.42 15.61
C ASP A 386 -6.07 12.19 15.75
N ALA A 387 -6.63 10.99 15.75
CA ALA A 387 -5.90 9.75 16.00
C ALA A 387 -5.23 9.24 14.72
N ASN A 388 -3.91 9.14 14.73
CA ASN A 388 -3.12 8.49 13.67
C ASN A 388 -2.38 7.24 14.18
N ALA A 389 -2.56 6.88 15.44
CA ALA A 389 -1.93 5.74 16.08
C ALA A 389 -2.75 5.19 17.24
N PHE A 390 -2.48 3.94 17.62
CA PHE A 390 -2.84 3.39 18.93
C PHE A 390 -1.61 3.15 19.78
N ILE A 391 -1.56 3.73 20.98
CA ILE A 391 -0.62 3.29 22.00
C ILE A 391 -1.09 1.95 22.57
N VAL A 392 -0.20 0.97 22.58
CA VAL A 392 -0.45 -0.37 23.11
C VAL A 392 0.12 -0.46 24.52
N LEU A 393 -0.77 -0.36 25.50
CA LEU A 393 -0.42 -0.43 26.92
C LEU A 393 -0.76 -1.84 27.46
N PRO A 394 0.24 -2.69 27.78
CA PRO A 394 -0.04 -4.02 28.30
C PRO A 394 -0.72 -3.96 29.68
N GLY A 395 -1.53 -4.99 29.96
CA GLY A 395 -2.20 -5.14 31.25
C GLY A 395 -1.24 -5.46 32.40
N GLY A 396 -1.69 -5.26 33.64
CA GLY A 396 -0.95 -5.64 34.85
C GLY A 396 0.03 -4.58 35.39
N THR A 397 0.01 -3.35 34.86
CA THR A 397 0.86 -2.25 35.34
C THR A 397 0.11 -1.30 36.28
N ARG A 398 0.86 -0.49 37.05
CA ARG A 398 0.30 0.56 37.94
C ARG A 398 -0.05 1.87 37.20
N GLY A 399 0.10 1.89 35.86
CA GLY A 399 0.02 3.10 35.04
C GLY A 399 1.31 3.33 34.26
N PHE A 400 1.32 4.37 33.42
CA PHE A 400 2.45 4.76 32.58
C PHE A 400 2.76 6.25 32.79
N GLU A 401 4.04 6.60 32.78
CA GLU A 401 4.53 7.97 32.99
C GLU A 401 5.05 8.56 31.69
N THR A 402 4.95 9.88 31.58
CA THR A 402 5.57 10.66 30.50
C THR A 402 7.07 10.33 30.40
N GLY A 403 7.57 10.24 29.17
CA GLY A 403 8.97 9.86 28.88
C GLY A 403 9.19 8.35 28.74
N MET A 404 8.24 7.50 29.14
CA MET A 404 8.36 6.05 28.93
C MET A 404 8.30 5.69 27.44
N LYS A 405 9.09 4.68 27.04
CA LYS A 405 8.96 4.04 25.73
C LYS A 405 7.74 3.13 25.72
N VAL A 406 6.87 3.33 24.74
CA VAL A 406 5.64 2.56 24.55
C VAL A 406 5.57 2.03 23.12
N SER A 407 5.00 0.84 22.96
CA SER A 407 4.63 0.34 21.63
C SER A 407 3.45 1.13 21.07
N VAL A 408 3.51 1.48 19.78
CA VAL A 408 2.41 2.12 19.04
C VAL A 408 2.11 1.33 17.76
N LEU A 409 0.84 1.28 17.37
CA LEU A 409 0.39 0.84 16.04
C LEU A 409 0.12 2.09 15.21
N LEU A 410 0.86 2.29 14.12
CA LEU A 410 0.75 3.49 13.28
C LEU A 410 -0.33 3.29 12.22
N LEU A 411 -1.45 3.99 12.36
CA LEU A 411 -2.64 3.78 11.52
C LEU A 411 -2.43 4.31 10.11
N GLU A 412 -1.73 5.44 9.95
CA GLU A 412 -1.52 6.11 8.65
C GLU A 412 -0.20 5.75 7.96
N HIS A 413 0.51 4.72 8.44
CA HIS A 413 1.76 4.29 7.86
C HIS A 413 1.54 3.41 6.63
N SER A 414 2.35 3.59 5.58
CA SER A 414 2.22 2.82 4.32
C SER A 414 2.69 1.38 4.43
N GLU A 415 3.69 1.15 5.28
CA GLU A 415 4.20 -0.20 5.57
C GLU A 415 3.36 -0.85 6.67
N GLY A 416 3.31 -2.19 6.65
CA GLY A 416 2.73 -3.01 7.72
C GLY A 416 3.81 -3.77 8.46
N CYS A 417 3.44 -4.72 9.30
CA CYS A 417 4.37 -5.72 9.82
C CYS A 417 3.79 -7.13 9.75
N ASP A 418 4.67 -8.14 9.73
CA ASP A 418 4.27 -9.56 9.70
C ASP A 418 3.54 -9.99 10.98
N TRP A 419 4.00 -9.52 12.15
CA TRP A 419 3.34 -9.84 13.42
C TRP A 419 3.62 -8.81 14.53
N PRO A 420 2.66 -7.94 14.88
CA PRO A 420 2.85 -6.89 15.87
C PRO A 420 2.74 -7.39 17.31
N TRP A 421 2.49 -8.69 17.53
CA TRP A 421 2.21 -9.25 18.85
C TRP A 421 3.39 -9.99 19.47
N ALA A 422 4.54 -10.04 18.79
CA ALA A 422 5.76 -10.64 19.33
C ALA A 422 6.18 -9.94 20.64
N LYS A 423 6.52 -10.71 21.67
CA LYS A 423 6.96 -10.20 22.98
C LYS A 423 8.46 -9.89 22.98
N PRO A 424 8.93 -8.89 23.76
CA PRO A 424 8.12 -8.06 24.67
C PRO A 424 7.54 -6.81 24.00
N LEU A 425 6.29 -6.46 24.34
CA LEU A 425 5.79 -5.09 24.12
C LEU A 425 6.66 -4.13 24.95
N GLN A 426 7.06 -3.02 24.35
CA GLN A 426 7.87 -2.02 25.04
C GLN A 426 6.97 -1.24 26.00
N SER A 427 7.22 -1.37 27.30
CA SER A 427 6.36 -0.77 28.32
C SER A 427 7.02 -0.60 29.70
N TYR A 428 8.35 -0.58 29.76
CA TYR A 428 9.10 -0.47 31.02
C TYR A 428 10.27 0.52 30.88
N LYS A 429 10.72 1.05 32.02
CA LYS A 429 11.96 1.85 32.10
C LYS A 429 13.17 1.02 31.73
#